data_AF-A0A0L7KNB2-F1
#
_entry.id   AF-A0A0L7KNB2-F1
#
_cell.length_a   1.000
_cell.length_b   1.000
_cell.length_c   1.000
_cell.angle_alpha   90.00
_cell.angle_beta   90.00
_cell.angle_gamma   90.00
#
_symmetry.space_group_name_H-M   'P 1'
#
loop_
_entity.id
_entity.type
_entity.pdbx_description
1 polymer ?
#
loop_
_entity_poly.entity_id
_entity_poly.type
_entity_poly.pdbx_seq_one_letter_code
_entity_poly.pdbx_strand_id
1 'polypeptide(L)'
;MFTLRVSGDAVFSAVIVAPLVVSVWRGTWGIMELHPKLFPYAQIFLLGILLHVCFAVVRSQLLSRSVEANQPPSSLSWLQERIVSRMYTYVFILSNIMHWRGGWGLLDATVAAIIPDPKDPHR
;
A
#
# COMPACT_ATOMS: atom_id res chain seq x y z
N MET A 1 -9.01 -35.00 1.27
CA MET A 1 -7.82 -34.45 1.95
C MET A 1 -7.45 -33.03 1.48
N PHE A 2 -7.66 -32.66 0.20
CA PHE A 2 -7.38 -31.30 -0.32
C PHE A 2 -8.27 -30.18 0.24
N THR A 3 -9.56 -30.43 0.43
CA THR A 3 -10.54 -29.42 0.90
C THR A 3 -10.31 -28.96 2.34
N LEU A 4 -9.86 -29.85 3.23
CA LEU A 4 -9.56 -29.51 4.63
C LEU A 4 -8.38 -28.54 4.77
N ARG A 5 -7.39 -28.60 3.87
CA ARG A 5 -6.26 -27.66 3.87
C ARG A 5 -6.68 -26.26 3.43
N VAL A 6 -7.49 -26.17 2.37
CA VAL A 6 -8.02 -24.90 1.85
C VAL A 6 -8.90 -24.19 2.89
N SER A 7 -9.76 -24.94 3.60
CA SER A 7 -10.59 -24.36 4.66
C SER A 7 -9.75 -23.82 5.81
N GLY A 8 -8.68 -24.53 6.20
CA GLY A 8 -7.75 -24.07 7.24
C GLY A 8 -7.01 -22.78 6.85
N ASP A 9 -6.49 -22.73 5.61
CA ASP A 9 -5.81 -21.55 5.07
C ASP A 9 -6.76 -20.34 4.96
N ALA A 10 -8.01 -20.57 4.58
CA ALA A 10 -9.03 -19.52 4.49
C ALA A 10 -9.37 -18.95 5.87
N VAL A 11 -9.56 -19.81 6.89
CA VAL A 11 -9.84 -19.36 8.26
C VAL A 11 -8.65 -18.59 8.83
N PHE A 12 -7.42 -19.08 8.62
CA PHE A 12 -6.22 -18.36 9.03
C PHE A 12 -6.11 -16.98 8.36
N SER A 13 -6.38 -16.91 7.05
CA SER A 13 -6.39 -15.64 6.32
C SER A 13 -7.46 -14.68 6.83
N ALA A 14 -8.66 -15.18 7.13
CA ALA A 14 -9.75 -14.34 7.62
C ALA A 14 -9.53 -13.84 9.06
N VAL A 15 -8.97 -14.68 9.94
CA VAL A 15 -8.85 -14.37 11.38
C VAL A 15 -7.55 -13.67 11.72
N ILE A 16 -6.47 -13.91 10.98
CA ILE A 16 -5.15 -13.35 11.30
C ILE A 16 -4.77 -12.29 10.27
N VAL A 17 -4.76 -12.65 8.99
CA VAL A 17 -4.27 -11.75 7.94
C VAL A 17 -5.19 -10.55 7.79
N ALA A 18 -6.52 -10.74 7.75
CA ALA A 18 -7.46 -9.64 7.57
C ALA A 18 -7.38 -8.58 8.69
N PRO A 19 -7.43 -8.91 10.00
CA PRO A 19 -7.32 -7.89 11.04
C PRO A 19 -5.92 -7.24 11.12
N LEU A 20 -4.86 -7.96 10.77
CA LEU A 20 -3.52 -7.37 10.64
C LEU A 20 -3.49 -6.30 9.54
N VAL A 21 -4.04 -6.62 8.36
CA VAL A 21 -4.14 -5.66 7.25
C VAL A 21 -4.98 -4.45 7.63
N VAL A 22 -6.13 -4.66 8.28
CA VAL A 22 -6.98 -3.56 8.77
C VAL A 22 -6.24 -2.71 9.82
N SER A 23 -5.47 -3.32 10.72
CA SER A 23 -4.69 -2.59 11.72
C SER A 23 -3.59 -1.73 11.09
N VAL A 24 -2.87 -2.25 10.09
CA VAL A 24 -1.87 -1.47 9.34
C VAL A 24 -2.53 -0.30 8.63
N TRP A 25 -3.67 -0.54 7.98
CA TRP A 25 -4.44 0.48 7.29
C TRP A 25 -4.90 1.60 8.24
N ARG A 26 -5.56 1.23 9.34
CA ARG A 26 -6.04 2.16 10.37
C ARG A 26 -4.90 2.88 11.09
N GLY A 27 -3.79 2.18 11.37
CA GLY A 27 -2.60 2.78 11.96
C GLY A 27 -1.98 3.84 11.05
N THR A 28 -1.89 3.57 9.75
CA THR A 28 -1.40 4.54 8.77
C THR A 28 -2.30 5.77 8.72
N TRP A 29 -3.63 5.60 8.75
CA TRP A 29 -4.58 6.71 8.83
C TRP A 29 -4.38 7.56 10.09
N GLY A 30 -4.25 6.92 11.25
CA GLY A 30 -3.99 7.62 12.50
C GLY A 30 -2.72 8.48 12.43
N ILE A 31 -1.63 7.97 11.85
CA ILE A 31 -0.38 8.73 11.69
C ILE A 31 -0.59 9.96 10.79
N MET A 32 -1.33 9.82 9.69
CA MET A 32 -1.63 10.93 8.79
C MET A 32 -2.55 11.98 9.44
N GLU A 33 -3.50 11.55 10.26
CA GLU A 33 -4.44 12.42 10.99
C GLU A 33 -3.78 13.13 12.19
N LEU A 34 -2.78 12.52 12.83
CA LEU A 34 -1.98 13.12 13.90
C LEU A 34 -1.03 14.21 13.38
N HIS A 35 -0.64 14.15 12.10
CA HIS A 35 0.33 15.07 11.49
C HIS A 35 -0.21 15.84 10.27
N PRO A 36 -1.35 16.54 10.38
CA PRO A 36 -2.02 17.19 9.24
C PRO A 36 -1.22 18.37 8.68
N LYS A 37 -0.36 19.00 9.49
CA LYS A 37 0.53 20.09 9.07
C LYS A 37 1.78 19.62 8.30
N LEU A 38 2.21 18.37 8.52
CA LEU A 38 3.40 17.79 7.89
C LEU A 38 3.05 17.01 6.62
N PHE A 39 1.81 16.51 6.51
CA PHE A 39 1.34 15.74 5.37
C PHE A 39 0.05 16.33 4.78
N PRO A 40 0.12 17.39 3.98
CA PRO A 40 -1.02 17.83 3.18
C PRO A 40 -1.47 16.71 2.24
N TYR A 41 -2.79 16.49 2.13
CA TYR A 41 -3.39 15.38 1.39
C TYR A 41 -2.88 15.23 -0.05
N ALA A 42 -2.55 16.34 -0.72
CA ALA A 42 -1.96 16.35 -2.05
C ALA A 42 -0.56 15.70 -2.11
N GLN A 43 0.29 15.92 -1.12
CA GLN A 43 1.62 15.30 -1.07
C GLN A 43 1.53 13.79 -0.84
N ILE A 44 0.61 13.34 0.02
CA ILE A 44 0.35 11.92 0.26
C ILE A 44 -0.13 11.23 -1.02
N PHE A 45 -1.04 11.88 -1.75
CA PHE A 45 -1.57 11.40 -3.02
C PHE A 45 -0.50 11.30 -4.11
N LEU A 46 0.34 12.34 -4.25
CA LEU A 46 1.45 12.37 -5.19
C LEU A 46 2.53 11.35 -4.84
N LEU A 47 2.83 11.15 -3.55
CA LEU A 47 3.77 10.12 -3.11
C LEU A 47 3.25 8.72 -3.46
N GLY A 48 1.95 8.48 -3.29
CA GLY A 48 1.31 7.24 -3.73
C GLY A 48 1.46 7.01 -5.23
N ILE A 49 1.20 8.02 -6.07
CA ILE A 49 1.38 7.92 -7.53
C ILE A 49 2.85 7.68 -7.89
N LEU A 50 3.76 8.43 -7.28
CA LEU A 50 5.20 8.30 -7.52
C LEU A 50 5.68 6.88 -7.20
N LEU A 51 5.24 6.32 -6.07
CA LEU A 51 5.58 4.96 -5.68
C LEU A 51 4.96 3.92 -6.62
N HIS A 52 3.77 4.14 -7.17
CA HIS A 52 3.19 3.28 -8.21
C HIS A 52 3.96 3.33 -9.54
N VAL A 53 4.44 4.52 -9.94
CA VAL A 53 5.27 4.69 -11.13
C VAL A 53 6.63 4.01 -10.94
N CYS A 54 7.29 4.23 -9.79
CA CYS A 54 8.51 3.53 -9.42
C CYS A 54 8.29 2.00 -9.42
N PHE A 55 7.15 1.52 -8.94
CA PHE A 55 6.78 0.11 -8.97
C PHE A 55 6.67 -0.44 -10.41
N ALA A 56 6.05 0.31 -11.32
CA ALA A 56 5.93 -0.09 -12.73
C ALA A 56 7.32 -0.24 -13.39
N VAL A 57 8.26 0.65 -13.05
CA VAL A 57 9.64 0.61 -13.54
C VAL A 57 10.46 -0.50 -12.89
N VAL A 58 10.34 -0.72 -11.58
CA VAL A 58 11.08 -1.80 -10.89
C VAL A 58 10.59 -3.17 -11.36
N ARG A 59 9.28 -3.35 -11.55
CA ARG A 59 8.73 -4.59 -12.11
C ARG A 59 9.28 -4.86 -13.50
N SER A 60 9.35 -3.85 -14.38
CA SER A 60 9.90 -4.04 -15.73
C SER A 60 11.39 -4.40 -15.69
N GLN A 61 12.17 -3.81 -14.78
CA GLN A 61 13.60 -4.12 -14.62
C GLN A 61 13.88 -5.49 -13.98
N LEU A 62 13.08 -5.93 -13.02
CA LEU A 62 13.20 -7.27 -12.45
C LEU A 62 12.83 -8.35 -13.47
N LEU A 63 11.78 -8.10 -14.27
CA LEU A 63 11.38 -9.00 -15.34
C LEU A 63 12.47 -9.09 -16.42
N SER A 64 13.07 -7.97 -16.83
CA SER A 64 14.17 -7.97 -17.79
C SER A 64 15.42 -8.70 -17.28
N ARG A 65 15.80 -8.50 -16.01
CA ARG A 65 16.94 -9.22 -15.40
C ARG A 65 16.69 -10.72 -15.27
N SER A 66 15.46 -11.15 -14.98
CA SER A 66 15.12 -12.57 -14.90
C SER A 66 15.20 -13.31 -16.24
N VAL A 67 15.01 -12.59 -17.36
CA VAL A 67 15.12 -13.15 -18.72
C VAL A 67 16.59 -13.26 -19.16
N GLU A 68 17.46 -12.35 -18.71
CA GLU A 68 18.90 -12.39 -19.02
C GLU A 68 19.70 -13.34 -18.12
N ALA A 69 19.23 -13.64 -16.91
CA ALA A 69 19.95 -14.46 -15.94
C ALA A 69 19.78 -15.97 -16.17
N ASN A 70 20.41 -16.50 -17.22
CA ASN A 70 20.64 -17.95 -17.42
C ASN A 70 21.79 -18.51 -16.55
N GLN A 71 22.13 -17.87 -15.43
CA GLN A 71 23.20 -18.30 -14.53
C GLN A 71 22.62 -18.70 -13.17
N PRO A 72 23.14 -19.75 -12.51
CA PRO A 72 22.64 -20.19 -11.22
C PRO A 72 22.83 -19.06 -10.19
N PRO A 73 21.76 -18.57 -9.55
CA PRO A 73 21.86 -17.49 -8.58
C PRO A 73 22.70 -17.96 -7.39
N SER A 74 23.65 -17.13 -6.95
CA SER A 74 24.37 -17.38 -5.71
C SER A 74 23.37 -17.35 -4.54
N SER A 75 23.60 -18.17 -3.50
CA SER A 75 22.70 -18.25 -2.33
C SER A 75 22.39 -16.87 -1.70
N LEU A 76 23.36 -15.94 -1.75
CA LEU A 76 23.17 -14.55 -1.31
C LEU A 76 22.24 -13.73 -2.22
N SER A 77 22.32 -13.89 -3.54
CA SER A 77 21.44 -13.18 -4.47
C SER A 77 19.98 -13.62 -4.31
N TRP A 78 19.74 -14.91 -4.07
CA TRP A 78 18.39 -15.44 -3.85
C TRP A 78 17.75 -14.91 -2.56
N LEU A 79 18.53 -14.82 -1.47
CA LEU A 79 18.03 -14.25 -0.21
C LEU A 79 17.77 -12.75 -0.33
N GLN A 80 18.65 -12.01 -1.01
CA GLN A 80 18.47 -10.60 -1.31
C GLN A 80 17.19 -10.36 -2.12
N GLU A 81 16.95 -11.13 -3.17
CA GLU A 81 15.71 -11.05 -3.98
C GLU A 81 14.46 -11.33 -3.13
N ARG A 82 14.52 -12.31 -2.23
CA ARG A 82 13.41 -12.65 -1.32
C ARG A 82 13.07 -11.52 -0.35
N ILE A 83 14.09 -10.89 0.24
CA ILE A 83 13.93 -9.77 1.17
C ILE A 83 13.41 -8.55 0.43
N VAL A 84 14.02 -8.23 -0.72
CA VAL A 84 13.61 -7.10 -1.56
C VAL A 84 12.17 -7.25 -2.00
N SER A 85 11.75 -8.45 -2.43
CA SER A 85 10.36 -8.74 -2.83
C SER A 85 9.36 -8.57 -1.67
N ARG A 86 9.73 -8.94 -0.44
CA ARG A 86 8.86 -8.71 0.73
C ARG A 86 8.76 -7.23 1.08
N MET A 87 9.89 -6.53 1.19
CA MET A 87 9.93 -5.08 1.47
C MET A 87 9.16 -4.29 0.41
N TYR A 88 9.32 -4.67 -0.86
CA TYR A 88 8.57 -4.16 -2.01
C TYR A 88 7.06 -4.27 -1.82
N THR A 89 6.58 -5.43 -1.36
CA THR A 89 5.14 -5.66 -1.18
C THR A 89 4.59 -4.77 -0.07
N TYR A 90 5.34 -4.60 1.03
CA TYR A 90 4.94 -3.69 2.11
C TYR A 90 4.86 -2.22 1.65
N VAL A 91 5.86 -1.74 0.90
CA VAL A 91 5.85 -0.36 0.39
C VAL A 91 4.71 -0.15 -0.61
N PHE A 92 4.41 -1.15 -1.45
CA PHE A 92 3.30 -1.07 -2.39
C PHE A 92 1.94 -0.99 -1.70
N ILE A 93 1.71 -1.82 -0.68
CA ILE A 93 0.48 -1.77 0.13
C ILE A 93 0.33 -0.40 0.79
N LEU A 94 1.41 0.14 1.36
CA LEU A 94 1.41 1.46 1.98
C LEU A 94 1.10 2.57 0.98
N SER A 95 1.71 2.51 -0.21
CA SER A 95 1.46 3.44 -1.31
C SER A 95 -0.01 3.45 -1.74
N ASN A 96 -0.63 2.27 -1.87
CA ASN A 96 -2.06 2.16 -2.20
C ASN A 96 -2.95 2.79 -1.10
N ILE A 97 -2.63 2.54 0.18
CA ILE A 97 -3.35 3.14 1.31
C ILE A 97 -3.24 4.67 1.28
N MET A 98 -2.04 5.20 1.04
CA MET A 98 -1.77 6.64 0.96
C MET A 98 -2.49 7.29 -0.22
N HIS A 99 -2.46 6.65 -1.40
CA HIS A 99 -3.16 7.13 -2.59
C HIS A 99 -4.66 7.25 -2.36
N TRP A 100 -5.31 6.18 -1.87
CA TRP A 100 -6.75 6.20 -1.64
C TRP A 100 -7.16 7.17 -0.52
N ARG A 101 -6.40 7.26 0.58
CA ARG A 101 -6.71 8.21 1.67
C ARG A 101 -6.49 9.68 1.26
N GLY A 102 -5.42 9.96 0.50
CA GLY A 102 -5.16 11.27 -0.06
C GLY A 102 -6.23 11.68 -1.07
N GLY A 103 -6.66 10.73 -1.91
CA GLY A 103 -7.76 10.93 -2.86
C GLY A 103 -9.09 11.24 -2.15
N TRP A 104 -9.45 10.49 -1.11
CA TRP A 104 -10.65 10.76 -0.31
C TRP A 104 -10.58 12.13 0.38
N GLY A 105 -9.44 12.47 0.98
CA GLY A 105 -9.27 13.79 1.61
C GLY A 105 -9.35 14.96 0.61
N LEU A 106 -8.88 14.76 -0.63
CA LEU A 106 -9.03 15.76 -1.68
C LEU A 106 -10.48 15.87 -2.15
N LEU A 107 -11.17 14.73 -2.31
CA LEU A 107 -12.59 14.71 -2.66
C LEU A 107 -13.43 15.42 -1.60
N ASP A 108 -13.23 15.12 -0.32
CA ASP A 108 -13.93 15.80 0.79
C ASP A 108 -13.69 17.31 0.74
N ALA A 109 -12.45 17.76 0.49
CA ALA A 109 -12.14 19.17 0.33
C ALA A 109 -12.85 19.80 -0.87
N THR A 110 -12.94 19.09 -2.01
CA THR A 110 -13.65 19.57 -3.20
C THR A 110 -15.15 19.60 -3.00
N VAL A 111 -15.74 18.60 -2.33
CA VAL A 111 -17.16 18.54 -2.00
C VAL A 111 -17.52 19.70 -1.06
N ALA A 112 -16.72 19.95 -0.03
CA ALA A 112 -16.91 21.08 0.87
C ALA A 112 -16.82 22.43 0.14
N ALA A 113 -16.00 22.54 -0.90
CA ALA A 113 -15.89 23.75 -1.71
C ALA A 113 -17.08 23.95 -2.67
N ILE A 114 -17.67 22.87 -3.18
CA ILE A 114 -18.78 22.90 -4.16
C ILE A 114 -20.15 22.98 -3.48
N ILE A 115 -20.33 22.26 -2.37
CA ILE A 115 -21.55 22.23 -1.56
C ILE A 115 -21.20 22.69 -0.14
N PRO A 116 -21.13 24.01 0.11
CA PRO A 116 -20.90 24.50 1.46
C PRO A 116 -22.14 24.20 2.31
N ASP A 117 -22.01 23.30 3.29
CA ASP A 117 -23.05 23.06 4.30
C ASP A 117 -22.88 24.10 5.43
N PRO A 118 -23.81 25.07 5.58
CA PRO A 118 -23.73 26.07 6.64
C PRO A 118 -24.07 25.50 8.03
N LYS A 119 -24.41 24.21 8.17
CA LYS A 119 -24.82 23.58 9.43
C LYS A 119 -23.83 22.58 10.01
N ASP A 120 -22.65 22.40 9.42
CA ASP A 120 -21.62 21.52 10.00
C ASP A 120 -20.85 22.26 11.12
N PRO A 121 -21.02 21.88 12.40
CA PRO A 121 -20.34 22.52 13.52
C PRO A 121 -18.87 22.08 13.68
N HIS A 122 -18.36 21.17 12.84
CA HIS A 122 -17.03 20.58 12.97
C HIS A 122 -16.00 21.09 11.95
N ARG A 123 -16.25 22.23 11.32
CA ARG A 123 -15.21 22.99 10.60
C ARG A 123 -14.14 23.52 11.54
#